data_AF-A0A1G7GCM2-F1
#
_entry.id   AF-A0A1G7GCM2-F1
#
_cell.length_a   1.000
_cell.length_b   1.000
_cell.length_c   1.000
_cell.angle_alpha   90.00
_cell.angle_beta   90.00
_cell.angle_gamma   90.00
#
_symmetry.space_group_name_H-M   'P 1'
#
loop_
_entity.id
_entity.type
_entity.pdbx_description
1 polymer ?
#
loop_
_entity_poly.entity_id
_entity_poly.type
_entity_poly.pdbx_seq_one_letter_code
_entity_poly.pdbx_strand_id
1 'polypeptide(L)'
;MKALFICLSISFVSFPFTNSINPKLGNKRPNEIHTNKDISRDDLIKAIHSINANLSFKKGKDINSFPHFFANEKGKFSVDIIGTENSTYSVKFIVIIDRNNNQERYLQIVESISQLLSGSSGKTWVHKNIAQLTTLDKDFHSALPDSGYSTKLDYLSKNKLLTVDFKRQ
;
A
#
# COMPACT_ATOMS: atom_id res chain seq x y z
N MET A 1 -8.80 -71.33 8.32
CA MET A 1 -8.16 -70.01 8.52
C MET A 1 -9.08 -68.95 7.93
N LYS A 2 -9.59 -68.05 8.77
CA LYS A 2 -10.39 -66.88 8.37
C LYS A 2 -9.41 -65.74 8.06
N ALA A 3 -9.51 -65.12 6.89
CA ALA A 3 -8.86 -63.84 6.62
C ALA A 3 -9.93 -62.86 6.13
N LEU A 4 -9.98 -61.74 6.82
CA LEU A 4 -11.05 -60.76 6.91
C LEU A 4 -10.87 -59.71 5.80
N PHE A 5 -11.95 -59.43 5.07
CA PHE A 5 -12.06 -58.24 4.23
C PHE A 5 -12.21 -57.01 5.14
N ILE A 6 -11.31 -56.03 5.00
CA ILE A 6 -11.49 -54.69 5.57
C ILE A 6 -11.90 -53.77 4.42
N CYS A 7 -13.19 -53.51 4.33
CA CYS A 7 -13.77 -52.49 3.45
C CYS A 7 -13.79 -51.17 4.24
N LEU A 8 -13.01 -50.17 3.81
CA LEU A 8 -13.05 -48.82 4.37
C LEU A 8 -14.34 -48.13 3.88
N SER A 9 -15.31 -47.95 4.77
CA SER A 9 -16.49 -47.12 4.53
C SER A 9 -16.11 -45.64 4.60
N ILE A 10 -16.21 -44.94 3.47
CA ILE A 10 -16.14 -43.48 3.40
C ILE A 10 -17.51 -42.94 3.79
N SER A 11 -17.62 -42.36 4.97
CA SER A 11 -18.81 -41.61 5.39
C SER A 11 -18.90 -40.29 4.62
N PHE A 12 -19.83 -40.22 3.68
CA PHE A 12 -20.31 -38.95 3.12
C PHE A 12 -21.08 -38.21 4.22
N VAL A 13 -20.53 -37.10 4.70
CA VAL A 13 -21.27 -36.17 5.56
C VAL A 13 -22.09 -35.28 4.64
N SER A 14 -23.39 -35.60 4.55
CA SER A 14 -24.39 -34.78 3.89
C SER A 14 -24.63 -33.50 4.69
N PHE A 15 -24.30 -32.33 4.13
CA PHE A 15 -24.82 -31.06 4.63
C PHE A 15 -26.17 -30.78 3.96
N PRO A 16 -27.25 -30.53 4.72
CA PRO A 16 -28.54 -30.21 4.14
C PRO A 16 -28.52 -28.79 3.56
N PHE A 17 -28.85 -28.69 2.27
CA PHE A 17 -29.42 -27.49 1.69
C PHE A 17 -30.85 -27.32 2.23
N THR A 18 -31.14 -26.22 2.92
CA THR A 18 -32.34 -25.39 2.72
C THR A 18 -32.24 -24.12 3.58
N ASN A 19 -32.05 -22.98 2.93
CA ASN A 19 -33.08 -21.94 2.78
C ASN A 19 -32.41 -20.63 2.37
N SER A 20 -32.79 -20.19 1.18
CA SER A 20 -32.66 -18.83 0.70
C SER A 20 -33.24 -17.86 1.75
N ILE A 21 -32.36 -17.26 2.54
CA ILE A 21 -32.62 -15.94 3.12
C ILE A 21 -31.82 -14.98 2.26
N ASN A 22 -32.55 -14.27 1.40
CA ASN A 22 -32.05 -13.16 0.63
C ASN A 22 -31.76 -12.01 1.63
N PRO A 23 -30.50 -11.67 1.95
CA PRO A 23 -30.28 -10.44 2.64
C PRO A 23 -30.39 -9.36 1.56
N LYS A 24 -31.52 -8.66 1.52
CA LYS A 24 -31.52 -7.24 1.13
C LYS A 24 -30.69 -6.48 2.17
N LEU A 25 -29.39 -6.75 2.22
CA LEU A 25 -28.42 -5.87 2.84
C LEU A 25 -28.20 -4.80 1.78
N GLY A 26 -28.75 -3.61 2.05
CA GLY A 26 -28.57 -2.47 1.17
C GLY A 26 -27.10 -2.35 0.79
N ASN A 27 -26.85 -2.28 -0.52
CA ASN A 27 -25.60 -1.77 -1.08
C ASN A 27 -25.41 -0.32 -0.61
N LYS A 28 -25.06 -0.13 0.66
CA LYS A 28 -24.16 0.97 1.00
C LYS A 28 -22.80 0.47 0.55
N ARG A 29 -22.44 0.85 -0.66
CA ARG A 29 -21.02 0.98 -1.04
C ARG A 29 -20.30 1.49 0.20
N PRO A 30 -19.16 0.89 0.61
CA PRO A 30 -18.33 1.50 1.65
C PRO A 30 -18.20 2.96 1.24
N ASN A 31 -18.67 3.88 2.10
CA ASN A 31 -18.64 5.31 1.80
C ASN A 31 -17.28 5.58 1.19
N GLU A 32 -17.25 6.10 -0.04
CA GLU A 32 -16.07 6.74 -0.59
C GLU A 32 -15.82 7.92 0.35
N ILE A 33 -15.06 7.64 1.40
CA ILE A 33 -14.50 8.67 2.26
C ILE A 33 -13.46 9.32 1.35
N HIS A 34 -13.92 10.31 0.58
CA HIS A 34 -13.05 11.32 0.03
C HIS A 34 -12.47 12.06 1.24
N THR A 35 -11.40 11.53 1.81
CA THR A 35 -10.53 12.32 2.70
C THR A 35 -9.76 13.27 1.80
N ASN A 36 -10.47 14.28 1.29
CA ASN A 36 -9.91 15.54 0.82
C ASN A 36 -9.51 16.39 2.05
N LYS A 37 -9.00 15.74 3.10
CA LYS A 37 -8.47 16.39 4.29
C LYS A 37 -7.00 16.60 4.01
N ASP A 38 -6.60 17.85 3.99
CA ASP A 38 -5.20 18.25 4.01
C ASP A 38 -4.51 17.51 5.15
N ILE A 39 -3.73 16.48 4.82
CA ILE A 39 -2.93 15.80 5.81
C ILE A 39 -1.68 16.64 6.05
N SER A 40 -1.46 16.93 7.32
CA SER A 40 -0.30 17.70 7.77
C SER A 40 0.98 16.86 7.55
N ARG A 41 2.11 17.53 7.31
CA ARG A 41 3.40 16.83 7.19
C ARG A 41 3.70 16.03 8.45
N ASP A 42 3.41 16.59 9.62
CA ASP A 42 3.74 15.97 10.90
C ASP A 42 2.87 14.75 11.19
N ASP A 43 1.60 14.75 10.76
CA ASP A 43 0.74 13.57 10.86
C ASP A 43 1.19 12.46 9.90
N LEU A 44 1.69 12.79 8.71
CA LEU A 44 2.32 11.80 7.83
C LEU A 44 3.58 11.20 8.46
N ILE A 45 4.46 12.02 9.04
CA ILE A 45 5.67 11.53 9.72
C ILE A 45 5.28 10.61 10.89
N LYS A 46 4.29 11.00 11.71
CA LYS A 46 3.77 10.15 12.79
C LYS A 46 3.19 8.84 12.26
N ALA A 47 2.42 8.88 11.18
CA ALA A 47 1.86 7.67 10.55
C ALA A 47 2.97 6.72 10.07
N ILE A 48 4.03 7.26 9.44
CA ILE A 48 5.19 6.47 9.01
C ILE A 48 5.92 5.88 10.22
N HIS A 49 6.17 6.66 11.28
CA HIS A 49 6.79 6.16 12.51
C HIS A 49 5.96 5.09 13.22
N SER A 50 4.62 5.15 13.14
CA SER A 50 3.76 4.13 13.74
C SER A 50 3.95 2.74 13.12
N ILE A 51 4.40 2.69 11.86
CA ILE A 51 4.70 1.46 11.12
C ILE A 51 6.19 1.10 11.25
N ASN A 52 7.08 2.09 11.20
CA ASN A 52 8.51 1.90 11.35
C ASN A 52 9.14 3.02 12.19
N ALA A 53 9.22 2.79 13.50
CA ALA A 53 9.76 3.72 14.48
C ALA A 53 11.27 3.99 14.31
N ASN A 54 11.99 3.18 13.54
CA ASN A 54 13.43 3.31 13.33
C ASN A 54 13.78 4.26 12.18
N LEU A 55 12.80 4.71 11.38
CA LEU A 55 13.05 5.71 10.36
C LEU A 55 13.32 7.06 11.01
N SER A 56 14.49 7.64 10.78
CA SER A 56 14.83 8.97 11.29
C SER A 56 14.61 10.01 10.21
N PHE A 57 13.61 10.87 10.39
CA PHE A 57 13.38 12.02 9.51
C PHE A 57 14.35 13.15 9.82
N LYS A 58 14.93 13.71 8.76
CA LYS A 58 15.81 14.88 8.81
C LYS A 58 15.20 15.99 7.97
N LYS A 59 15.35 17.23 8.44
CA LYS A 59 15.05 18.41 7.62
C LYS A 59 16.15 18.58 6.57
N GLY A 60 15.76 18.62 5.31
CA GLY A 60 16.63 18.94 4.18
C GLY A 60 16.65 20.42 3.86
N LYS A 61 17.22 20.76 2.69
CA LYS A 61 17.10 22.11 2.12
C LYS A 61 15.69 22.27 1.57
N ASP A 62 15.06 23.41 1.84
CA ASP A 62 13.74 23.72 1.29
C ASP A 62 13.73 23.61 -0.25
N ILE A 63 12.68 23.02 -0.80
CA ILE A 63 12.48 22.80 -2.23
C ILE A 63 11.34 23.70 -2.68
N ASN A 64 11.61 24.59 -3.65
CA ASN A 64 10.63 25.58 -4.12
C ASN A 64 10.01 26.40 -2.98
N SER A 65 10.83 26.79 -2.00
CA SER A 65 10.41 27.52 -0.78
C SER A 65 9.50 26.74 0.18
N PHE A 66 9.35 25.43 -0.01
CA PHE A 66 8.61 24.57 0.91
C PHE A 66 9.55 23.70 1.75
N PRO A 67 9.24 23.49 3.05
CA PRO A 67 10.06 22.63 3.90
C PRO A 67 10.13 21.20 3.34
N HIS A 68 11.35 20.68 3.23
CA HIS A 68 11.64 19.33 2.79
C HIS A 68 12.13 18.49 3.96
N PHE A 69 11.56 17.29 4.09
CA PHE A 69 11.94 16.29 5.07
C PHE A 69 12.17 14.97 4.37
N PHE A 70 13.17 14.22 4.81
CA PHE A 70 13.46 12.92 4.25
C PHE A 70 13.90 11.93 5.32
N ALA A 71 13.60 10.67 5.09
CA ALA A 71 14.13 9.54 5.85
C ALA A 71 14.62 8.48 4.87
N ASN A 72 15.73 7.83 5.19
CA ASN A 72 16.27 6.77 4.37
C ASN A 72 16.86 5.62 5.19
N GLU A 73 16.68 4.41 4.68
CA GLU A 73 17.42 3.22 5.10
C GLU A 73 18.29 2.78 3.91
N LYS A 74 19.60 2.86 4.09
CA LYS A 74 20.60 2.71 3.01
C LYS A 74 20.35 1.45 2.19
N GLY A 75 20.15 1.64 0.88
CA GLY A 75 20.00 0.56 -0.10
C GLY A 75 18.66 -0.18 -0.02
N LYS A 76 17.66 0.34 0.70
CA LYS A 76 16.37 -0.33 0.90
C LYS A 76 15.17 0.57 0.66
N PHE A 77 15.15 1.73 1.33
CA PHE A 77 13.97 2.57 1.36
C PHE A 77 14.36 4.03 1.52
N SER A 78 13.64 4.92 0.86
CA SER A 78 13.60 6.32 1.23
C SER A 78 12.21 6.90 1.06
N VAL A 79 11.93 7.92 1.84
CA VAL A 79 10.75 8.76 1.71
C VAL A 79 11.17 10.22 1.76
N ASP A 80 10.68 10.98 0.81
CA ASP A 80 10.78 12.44 0.74
C ASP A 80 9.39 13.04 0.93
N ILE A 81 9.30 14.06 1.78
CA ILE A 81 8.06 14.80 2.06
C ILE A 81 8.36 16.28 1.87
N ILE A 82 7.54 16.95 1.04
CA ILE A 82 7.57 18.39 0.85
C ILE A 82 6.23 18.94 1.37
N GLY A 83 6.28 19.80 2.38
CA GLY A 83 5.08 20.27 3.07
C GLY A 83 5.35 21.26 4.19
N THR A 84 4.35 22.10 4.47
CA THR A 84 4.32 22.92 5.69
C THR A 84 3.90 22.08 6.89
N GLU A 85 3.92 22.68 8.08
CA GLU A 85 3.34 22.05 9.27
C GLU A 85 1.89 21.64 9.07
N ASN A 86 1.11 22.40 8.28
CA ASN A 86 -0.34 22.20 8.14
C ASN A 86 -0.74 21.47 6.84
N SER A 87 0.19 21.27 5.91
CA SER A 87 -0.18 20.76 4.58
C SER A 87 0.97 20.03 3.91
N THR A 88 0.64 18.92 3.27
CA THR A 88 1.57 18.15 2.43
C THR A 88 1.33 18.49 0.97
N TYR A 89 2.41 18.79 0.24
CA TYR A 89 2.36 19.06 -1.21
C TYR A 89 2.83 17.85 -2.02
N SER A 90 3.88 17.18 -1.56
CA SER A 90 4.39 15.99 -2.22
C SER A 90 4.94 14.97 -1.24
N VAL A 91 4.72 13.69 -1.55
CA VAL A 91 5.33 12.56 -0.89
C VAL A 91 5.89 11.63 -1.95
N LYS A 92 7.17 11.28 -1.86
CA LYS A 92 7.81 10.35 -2.77
C LYS A 92 8.45 9.22 -2.00
N PHE A 93 8.05 8.01 -2.29
CA PHE A 93 8.65 6.77 -1.80
C PHE A 93 9.56 6.18 -2.85
N ILE A 94 10.69 5.65 -2.40
CA ILE A 94 11.59 4.83 -3.19
C ILE A 94 11.86 3.55 -2.41
N VAL A 95 11.56 2.39 -2.99
CA VAL A 95 11.71 1.08 -2.37
C VAL A 95 12.55 0.20 -3.29
N ILE A 96 13.61 -0.39 -2.76
CA ILE A 96 14.37 -1.44 -3.45
C ILE A 96 13.67 -2.77 -3.15
N ILE A 97 13.16 -3.40 -4.20
CA ILE A 97 12.48 -4.69 -4.13
C ILE A 97 13.54 -5.79 -4.07
N ASP A 98 13.88 -6.23 -2.86
CA ASP A 98 14.66 -7.45 -2.63
C ASP A 98 13.71 -8.60 -2.25
N ARG A 99 14.08 -9.85 -2.54
CA ARG A 99 13.21 -11.01 -2.20
C ARG A 99 13.21 -11.34 -0.69
N ASN A 100 13.67 -10.45 0.18
CA ASN A 100 13.80 -10.71 1.61
C ASN A 100 12.59 -10.19 2.40
N ASN A 101 12.40 -10.69 3.63
CA ASN A 101 11.30 -10.33 4.52
C ASN A 101 11.23 -8.84 4.92
N ASN A 102 12.27 -8.05 4.64
CA ASN A 102 12.34 -6.64 5.03
C ASN A 102 11.60 -5.70 4.06
N GLN A 103 11.14 -6.17 2.90
CA GLN A 103 10.37 -5.34 1.98
C GLN A 103 8.91 -5.16 2.42
N GLU A 104 8.33 -6.14 3.11
CA GLU A 104 6.91 -6.16 3.45
C GLU A 104 6.53 -4.92 4.27
N ARG A 105 7.34 -4.55 5.26
CA ARG A 105 7.13 -3.34 6.06
C ARG A 105 7.16 -2.05 5.23
N TYR A 106 8.01 -1.94 4.22
CA TYR A 106 8.09 -0.73 3.39
C TYR A 106 6.90 -0.64 2.44
N LEU A 107 6.49 -1.77 1.89
CA LEU A 107 5.29 -1.86 1.06
C LEU A 107 4.03 -1.55 1.90
N GLN A 108 3.98 -1.98 3.16
CA GLN A 108 2.94 -1.57 4.12
C GLN A 108 2.97 -0.06 4.39
N ILE A 109 4.13 0.57 4.54
CA ILE A 109 4.22 2.05 4.65
C ILE A 109 3.60 2.71 3.41
N VAL A 110 4.00 2.29 2.21
CA VAL A 110 3.48 2.86 0.96
C VAL A 110 1.97 2.66 0.84
N GLU A 111 1.46 1.48 1.18
CA GLU A 111 0.04 1.14 1.14
C GLU A 111 -0.77 1.97 2.15
N SER A 112 -0.33 2.05 3.41
CA SER A 112 -0.98 2.83 4.46
C SER A 112 -0.97 4.33 4.16
N ILE A 113 0.14 4.88 3.65
CA ILE A 113 0.21 6.30 3.31
C ILE A 113 -0.61 6.60 2.04
N SER A 114 -0.67 5.68 1.08
CA SER A 114 -1.58 5.82 -0.05
C SER A 114 -3.04 5.84 0.39
N GLN A 115 -3.42 5.05 1.40
CA GLN A 115 -4.74 5.10 1.99
C GLN A 115 -5.04 6.48 2.62
N LEU A 116 -4.06 7.06 3.32
CA LEU A 116 -4.22 8.36 3.95
C LEU A 116 -4.34 9.50 2.93
N LEU A 117 -3.55 9.46 1.86
CA LEU A 117 -3.50 10.51 0.83
C LEU A 117 -4.59 10.41 -0.24
N SER A 118 -5.01 9.20 -0.58
CA SER A 118 -5.90 8.94 -1.72
C SER A 118 -7.07 8.02 -1.37
N GLY A 119 -7.29 7.71 -0.09
CA GLY A 119 -8.40 6.88 0.37
C GLY A 119 -8.25 5.40 0.02
N SER A 120 -9.35 4.65 0.15
CA SER A 120 -9.37 3.21 -0.14
C SER A 120 -9.00 2.86 -1.58
N SER A 121 -9.25 3.75 -2.54
CA SER A 121 -8.85 3.59 -3.94
C SER A 121 -7.33 3.60 -4.08
N GLY A 122 -6.63 4.52 -3.40
CA GLY A 122 -5.17 4.56 -3.33
C GLY A 122 -4.58 3.26 -2.81
N LYS A 123 -5.06 2.78 -1.66
CA LYS A 123 -4.67 1.49 -1.08
C LYS A 123 -4.82 0.34 -2.07
N THR A 124 -6.02 0.21 -2.65
CA THR A 124 -6.35 -0.88 -3.57
C THR A 124 -5.47 -0.84 -4.82
N TRP A 125 -5.20 0.37 -5.33
CA TRP A 125 -4.32 0.57 -6.49
C TRP A 125 -2.88 0.21 -6.19
N VAL A 126 -2.32 0.65 -5.05
CA VAL A 126 -0.97 0.25 -4.63
C VAL A 126 -0.87 -1.27 -4.48
N HIS A 127 -1.82 -1.89 -3.77
CA HIS A 127 -1.86 -3.33 -3.55
C HIS A 127 -1.88 -4.12 -4.88
N LYS A 128 -2.73 -3.73 -5.83
CA LYS A 128 -2.83 -4.36 -7.16
C LYS A 128 -1.54 -4.25 -7.97
N ASN A 129 -0.83 -3.12 -7.88
CA ASN A 129 0.41 -2.92 -8.62
C ASN A 129 1.60 -3.63 -7.96
N ILE A 130 1.67 -3.63 -6.63
CA ILE A 130 2.69 -4.37 -5.87
C ILE A 130 2.56 -5.88 -6.12
N ALA A 131 1.33 -6.42 -6.18
CA ALA A 131 1.10 -7.83 -6.48
C ALA A 131 1.68 -8.27 -7.83
N GLN A 132 1.86 -7.34 -8.80
CA GLN A 132 2.47 -7.65 -10.09
C GLN A 132 4.01 -7.75 -10.00
N LEU A 133 4.65 -7.14 -8.99
CA LEU A 133 6.11 -7.12 -8.84
C LEU A 133 6.72 -8.52 -8.66
N THR A 134 5.98 -9.47 -8.09
CA THR A 134 6.43 -10.87 -7.94
C THR A 134 6.53 -11.63 -9.27
N THR A 135 5.97 -11.06 -10.35
CA THR A 135 5.88 -11.69 -11.67
C THR A 135 6.58 -10.91 -12.79
N LEU A 136 7.14 -9.73 -12.50
CA LEU A 136 7.65 -8.80 -13.50
C LEU A 136 9.18 -8.71 -13.51
N ASP A 137 9.78 -9.19 -14.61
CA ASP A 137 11.16 -8.92 -15.01
C ASP A 137 11.24 -7.76 -16.04
N LYS A 138 10.24 -6.87 -16.04
CA LYS A 138 10.15 -5.72 -16.96
C LYS A 138 9.73 -4.44 -16.24
N ASP A 139 10.09 -3.32 -16.84
CA ASP A 139 9.68 -2.00 -16.35
C ASP A 139 8.16 -1.85 -16.42
N PHE A 140 7.60 -1.12 -15.45
CA PHE A 140 6.16 -0.90 -15.34
C PHE A 140 5.86 0.53 -14.86
N HIS A 141 4.77 1.10 -15.37
CA HIS A 141 4.26 2.41 -14.99
C HIS A 141 2.75 2.34 -14.76
N SER A 142 2.28 2.96 -13.69
CA SER A 142 0.87 3.15 -13.41
C SER A 142 0.63 4.55 -12.85
N ALA A 143 -0.53 5.12 -13.17
CA ALA A 143 -1.04 6.30 -12.52
C ALA A 143 -2.41 5.98 -11.91
N LEU A 144 -2.72 6.57 -10.76
CA LEU A 144 -4.07 6.55 -10.19
C LEU A 144 -4.86 7.69 -10.82
N PRO A 145 -5.92 7.41 -11.61
CA PRO A 145 -6.83 8.46 -12.07
C PRO A 145 -7.67 9.01 -10.90
N ASP A 146 -8.03 10.29 -10.99
CA ASP A 146 -9.07 10.93 -10.17
C ASP A 146 -8.86 10.88 -8.65
N SER A 147 -7.69 11.31 -8.17
CA SER A 147 -7.42 11.57 -6.75
C SER A 147 -7.01 13.03 -6.50
N GLY A 148 -7.18 13.53 -5.27
CA GLY A 148 -6.72 14.87 -4.87
C GLY A 148 -5.20 15.07 -4.97
N TYR A 149 -4.46 13.97 -5.14
CA TYR A 149 -3.06 13.94 -5.56
C TYR A 149 -2.96 13.34 -6.97
N SER A 150 -2.13 13.89 -7.83
CA SER A 150 -1.56 13.14 -8.95
C SER A 150 -0.64 12.06 -8.37
N THR A 151 -1.06 10.80 -8.50
CA THR A 151 -0.35 9.66 -7.93
C THR A 151 0.20 8.76 -9.04
N LYS A 152 1.49 8.43 -8.96
CA LYS A 152 2.21 7.60 -9.94
C LYS A 152 3.02 6.52 -9.25
N LEU A 153 3.12 5.37 -9.89
CA LEU A 153 3.94 4.24 -9.45
C LEU A 153 4.77 3.76 -10.64
N ASP A 154 6.08 3.78 -10.47
CA ASP A 154 7.08 3.36 -11.43
C ASP A 154 7.88 2.20 -10.87
N TYR A 155 8.08 1.15 -11.68
CA TYR A 155 9.01 0.07 -11.35
C TYR A 155 10.07 -0.05 -12.45
N LEU A 156 11.33 0.04 -12.05
CA LEU A 156 12.49 -0.19 -12.91
C LEU A 156 13.11 -1.54 -12.58
N SER A 157 12.95 -2.49 -13.48
CA SER A 157 13.37 -3.89 -13.34
C SER A 157 14.88 -4.05 -13.15
N LYS A 158 15.68 -3.28 -13.91
CA LYS A 158 17.17 -3.32 -13.87
C LYS A 158 17.72 -3.15 -12.46
N ASN A 159 17.12 -2.25 -11.68
CA ASN A 159 17.57 -1.91 -10.32
C ASN A 159 16.57 -2.38 -9.25
N LYS A 160 15.52 -3.10 -9.64
CA LYS A 160 14.38 -3.49 -8.79
C LYS A 160 13.84 -2.31 -7.97
N LEU A 161 13.71 -1.16 -8.62
CA LEU A 161 13.39 0.10 -7.97
C LEU A 161 11.90 0.41 -8.13
N LEU A 162 11.13 0.38 -7.05
CA LEU A 162 9.76 0.87 -7.00
C LEU A 162 9.76 2.32 -6.52
N THR A 163 9.17 3.23 -7.30
CA THR A 163 8.94 4.62 -6.90
C THR A 163 7.44 4.87 -6.84
N VAL A 164 6.96 5.48 -5.76
CA VAL A 164 5.56 5.93 -5.65
C VAL A 164 5.55 7.41 -5.30
N ASP A 165 5.00 8.21 -6.19
CA ASP A 165 4.97 9.68 -6.10
C ASP A 165 3.53 10.16 -5.94
N PHE A 166 3.30 11.00 -4.94
CA PHE A 166 2.05 11.72 -4.70
C PHE A 166 2.35 13.21 -4.82
N LYS A 167 1.67 13.91 -5.71
CA LYS A 167 1.76 15.37 -5.86
C LYS A 167 0.39 16.00 -5.85
N ARG A 168 0.16 16.94 -4.94
CA ARG A 168 -1.10 17.68 -4.88
C ARG A 168 -1.34 18.42 -6.19
N GLN A 169 -2.56 18.34 -6.73
CA GLN A 169 -2.98 19.04 -7.96
C GLN A 169 -3.29 20.51 -7.70
#